data_AF-A0AAV9L8K5-F1
#
_entry.id   AF-A0AAV9L8K5-F1
#
_cell.length_a   1.000
_cell.length_b   1.000
_cell.length_c   1.000
_cell.angle_alpha   90.00
_cell.angle_beta   90.00
_cell.angle_gamma   90.00
#
_symmetry.space_group_name_H-M   'P 1'
#
loop_
_entity.id
_entity.type
_entity.pdbx_description
1 polymer ?
#
loop_
_entity_poly.entity_id
_entity_poly.type
_entity_poly.pdbx_seq_one_letter_code
_entity_poly.pdbx_strand_id
1 'polypeptide(L)'
;MANLIRANVDNEMVKAVAAVVFKGHWDNLLKPKIGSFVTSTTISQALLHISQYYFSLSWSFFQWAESVPNYKHSLQSSWTMIYILTKQKHFKTAQDMLQKVAVKNFLSSPTVLNALVRSNMNNDVNSHLLSWLVIFYANSKLPHDAIQVFEHMRVCVYAPYTCLYYPSEFIGQGWVD
;
A
#
# COMPACT_ATOMS: atom_id res chain seq x y z
N MET A 1 26.43 -12.74 7.58
CA MET A 1 26.79 -11.59 8.44
C MET A 1 26.36 -10.24 7.85
N ALA A 2 26.63 -9.94 6.58
CA ALA A 2 26.24 -8.67 5.94
C ALA A 2 24.72 -8.36 5.95
N ASN A 3 23.86 -9.37 5.74
CA ASN A 3 22.41 -9.18 5.76
C ASN A 3 21.86 -8.84 7.16
N LEU A 4 22.51 -9.34 8.22
CA LEU A 4 22.11 -9.07 9.60
C LEU A 4 22.47 -7.63 10.01
N ILE A 5 23.66 -7.17 9.61
CA ILE A 5 24.11 -5.79 9.83
C ILE A 5 23.21 -4.82 9.07
N ARG A 6 22.86 -5.12 7.81
CA ARG A 6 21.93 -4.32 7.01
C ARG A 6 20.55 -4.23 7.66
N ALA A 7 19.97 -5.36 8.07
CA ALA A 7 18.67 -5.38 8.75
C ALA A 7 18.68 -4.60 10.07
N ASN A 8 19.79 -4.62 10.82
CA ASN A 8 19.93 -3.87 12.06
C ASN A 8 20.01 -2.36 11.80
N VAL A 9 20.74 -1.95 10.76
CA VAL A 9 20.83 -0.54 10.33
C VAL A 9 19.48 -0.03 9.84
N ASP A 10 18.77 -0.81 9.02
CA ASP A 10 17.42 -0.46 8.52
C ASP A 10 16.44 -0.28 9.69
N ASN A 11 16.52 -1.13 10.72
CA ASN A 11 15.67 -1.04 11.91
C ASN A 11 15.96 0.22 12.75
N GLU A 12 17.24 0.57 12.95
CA GLU A 12 17.61 1.80 13.66
C GLU A 12 17.21 3.07 12.88
N MET A 13 17.28 3.05 11.55
CA MET A 13 16.79 4.15 10.71
C MET A 13 15.28 4.31 10.82
N VAL A 14 14.51 3.22 10.79
CA VAL A 14 13.05 3.24 10.99
C VAL A 14 12.69 3.83 12.36
N LYS A 15 13.40 3.44 13.42
CA LYS A 15 13.20 4.00 14.77
C LYS A 15 13.55 5.48 14.83
N ALA A 16 14.63 5.91 14.17
CA ALA A 16 15.02 7.31 14.12
C ALA A 16 13.97 8.19 13.43
N VAL A 17 13.48 7.75 12.26
CA VAL A 17 12.39 8.42 11.54
C VAL A 17 11.13 8.45 12.41
N ALA A 18 10.73 7.32 12.98
CA ALA A 18 9.57 7.25 13.87
C ALA A 18 9.71 8.19 15.07
N ALA A 19 10.88 8.28 15.69
CA ALA A 19 11.13 9.18 16.81
C ALA A 19 11.00 10.66 16.41
N VAL A 20 11.46 11.05 15.21
CA VAL A 20 11.24 12.41 14.70
C VAL A 20 9.75 12.67 14.47
N VAL A 21 9.01 11.69 13.93
CA VAL A 21 7.57 11.80 13.71
C VAL A 21 6.81 11.94 15.02
N PHE A 22 7.15 11.14 16.04
CA PHE A 22 6.57 11.23 17.39
C PHE A 22 6.85 12.57 18.08
N LYS A 23 8.00 13.17 17.81
CA LYS A 23 8.35 14.50 18.34
C LYS A 23 7.62 15.64 17.62
N GLY A 24 6.92 15.39 16.51
CA GLY A 24 6.12 16.39 15.80
C GLY A 24 6.92 17.42 14.99
N HIS A 25 8.25 17.38 15.00
CA HIS A 25 9.11 18.33 14.29
C HIS A 25 9.55 17.75 12.94
N TRP A 26 8.58 17.55 12.02
CA TRP A 26 8.78 16.80 10.79
C TRP A 26 9.76 17.47 9.81
N ASP A 27 9.89 18.80 9.84
CA ASP A 27 10.86 19.55 9.01
C ASP A 27 12.32 19.15 9.27
N ASN A 28 12.62 18.54 10.41
CA ASN A 28 13.95 17.97 10.67
C ASN A 28 14.31 16.86 9.69
N LEU A 29 13.34 16.17 9.09
CA LEU A 29 13.57 15.16 8.06
C LEU A 29 14.04 15.77 6.74
N LEU A 30 13.74 17.05 6.49
CA LEU A 30 14.19 17.77 5.30
C LEU A 30 15.64 18.23 5.40
N LYS A 31 16.24 18.17 6.59
CA LYS A 31 17.65 18.54 6.77
C LYS A 31 18.54 17.54 6.02
N PRO A 32 19.57 18.01 5.28
CA PRO A 32 20.37 17.15 4.39
C PRO A 32 20.97 15.92 5.08
N LYS A 33 21.37 16.06 6.36
CA LYS A 33 21.95 14.98 7.16
C LYS A 33 20.98 13.86 7.51
N ILE A 34 19.68 14.12 7.49
CA ILE A 34 18.65 13.13 7.80
C ILE A 34 17.98 12.68 6.51
N GLY A 35 17.63 13.64 5.64
CA GLY A 35 16.97 13.39 4.36
C GLY A 35 17.75 12.46 3.42
N SER A 36 19.09 12.47 3.44
CA SER A 36 19.91 11.55 2.64
C SER A 36 19.73 10.08 3.00
N PHE A 37 19.24 9.78 4.21
CA PHE A 37 19.04 8.42 4.71
C PHE A 37 17.57 7.97 4.65
N VAL A 38 16.65 8.88 4.35
CA VAL A 38 15.21 8.57 4.31
C VAL A 38 14.88 7.97 2.95
N THR A 39 14.82 6.64 2.89
CA THR A 39 14.40 5.91 1.68
C THR A 39 12.89 5.63 1.69
N SER A 40 12.32 5.33 0.52
CA SER A 40 10.94 4.83 0.38
C SER A 40 10.63 3.67 1.33
N THR A 41 11.56 2.73 1.46
CA THR A 41 11.41 1.57 2.34
C THR A 41 11.37 1.98 3.80
N THR A 42 12.29 2.87 4.22
CA THR A 42 12.35 3.39 5.59
C THR A 42 11.06 4.14 5.96
N ILE A 43 10.54 4.97 5.05
CA ILE A 43 9.26 5.67 5.24
C ILE A 43 8.12 4.66 5.40
N SER A 44 8.03 3.68 4.50
CA SER A 44 6.96 2.68 4.52
C SER A 44 6.97 1.86 5.82
N GLN A 45 8.14 1.43 6.27
CA GLN A 45 8.30 0.72 7.53
C GLN A 45 8.00 1.62 8.74
N ALA A 46 8.41 2.90 8.71
CA ALA A 46 8.07 3.85 9.76
C ALA A 46 6.56 4.10 9.85
N LEU A 47 5.86 4.25 8.72
CA LEU A 47 4.40 4.39 8.67
C LEU A 47 3.70 3.20 9.33
N LEU A 48 4.14 1.97 9.01
CA LEU A 48 3.63 0.75 9.64
C LEU A 48 3.90 0.77 11.15
N HIS A 49 5.13 1.03 11.56
CA HIS A 49 5.52 1.06 12.96
C HIS A 49 4.71 2.09 13.75
N ILE A 50 4.60 3.33 13.26
CA ILE A 50 3.82 4.40 13.91
C ILE A 50 2.34 4.02 13.98
N SER A 51 1.78 3.42 12.92
CA SER A 51 0.35 3.05 12.87
C SER A 51 -0.06 1.99 13.88
N GLN A 52 0.89 1.20 14.40
CA GLN A 52 0.62 0.24 15.48
C GLN A 52 0.26 0.94 16.79
N TYR A 53 0.77 2.16 16.99
CA TYR A 53 0.53 2.95 18.20
C TYR A 53 -0.50 4.04 17.96
N TYR A 54 -0.36 4.80 16.87
CA TYR A 54 -1.20 5.97 16.57
C TYR A 54 -1.44 6.09 15.06
N PHE A 55 -2.58 5.56 14.60
CA PHE A 55 -3.02 5.68 13.20
C PHE A 55 -3.09 7.14 12.73
N SER A 56 -3.71 8.01 13.53
CA SER A 56 -3.87 9.44 13.20
C SER A 56 -2.53 10.14 12.95
N LEU A 57 -1.49 9.78 13.71
CA LEU A 57 -0.15 10.33 13.54
C LEU A 57 0.51 9.82 12.25
N SER A 58 0.40 8.52 11.96
CA SER A 58 0.91 7.94 10.71
C SER A 58 0.24 8.57 9.49
N TRP A 59 -1.08 8.75 9.53
CA TRP A 59 -1.84 9.42 8.48
C TRP A 59 -1.45 10.89 8.32
N SER A 60 -1.36 11.64 9.41
CA SER A 60 -1.01 13.07 9.37
C SER A 60 0.41 13.28 8.81
N PHE A 61 1.35 12.41 9.20
CA PHE A 61 2.71 12.43 8.66
C PHE A 61 2.74 12.13 7.15
N PHE A 62 1.95 11.15 6.70
CA PHE A 62 1.81 10.83 5.28
C PHE A 62 1.27 12.02 4.48
N GLN A 63 0.25 12.70 4.99
CA GLN A 63 -0.31 13.90 4.34
C GLN A 63 0.68 15.07 4.34
N TRP A 64 1.39 15.30 5.45
CA TRP A 64 2.43 16.33 5.51
C TRP A 64 3.53 16.10 4.48
N ALA A 65 3.99 14.86 4.31
CA ALA A 65 5.02 14.57 3.32
C ALA A 65 4.56 14.96 1.90
N GLU A 66 3.28 14.80 1.56
CA GLU A 66 2.73 15.25 0.27
C GLU A 66 2.67 16.79 0.14
N SER A 67 2.62 17.51 1.26
CA SER A 67 2.68 18.99 1.27
C SER A 67 4.08 19.56 1.02
N VAL A 68 5.13 18.74 1.12
CA VAL A 68 6.51 19.17 0.87
C VAL A 68 6.72 19.41 -0.63
N PRO A 69 7.24 20.58 -1.04
CA PRO A 69 7.48 20.88 -2.46
C PRO A 69 8.36 19.83 -3.13
N ASN A 70 7.96 19.40 -4.33
CA ASN A 70 8.66 18.37 -5.13
C ASN A 70 8.72 16.97 -4.52
N TYR A 71 8.11 16.73 -3.36
CA TYR A 71 8.00 15.40 -2.80
C TYR A 71 6.82 14.65 -3.44
N LYS A 72 7.05 13.38 -3.78
CA LYS A 72 6.00 12.46 -4.20
C LYS A 72 6.19 11.15 -3.46
N HIS A 73 5.10 10.64 -2.91
CA HIS A 73 5.09 9.31 -2.31
C HIS A 73 5.49 8.26 -3.36
N SER A 74 6.32 7.32 -2.95
CA SER A 74 6.58 6.15 -3.76
C SER A 74 5.34 5.27 -3.83
N LEU A 75 5.31 4.37 -4.81
CA LEU A 75 4.26 3.36 -4.90
C LEU A 75 4.21 2.49 -3.63
N GLN A 76 5.37 2.13 -3.08
CA GLN A 76 5.48 1.33 -1.86
C GLN A 76 4.85 2.05 -0.65
N SER A 77 5.20 3.32 -0.42
CA SER A 77 4.64 4.10 0.70
C SER A 77 3.14 4.32 0.55
N SER A 78 2.68 4.58 -0.68
CA SER A 78 1.25 4.69 -0.99
C SER A 78 0.50 3.39 -0.70
N TRP A 79 1.03 2.26 -1.17
CA TRP A 79 0.45 0.93 -0.92
C TRP A 79 0.41 0.58 0.57
N THR A 80 1.50 0.88 1.29
CA THR A 80 1.55 0.71 2.75
C THR A 80 0.48 1.53 3.46
N MET A 81 0.25 2.78 3.05
CA MET A 81 -0.80 3.60 3.66
C MET A 81 -2.21 3.06 3.34
N ILE A 82 -2.46 2.63 2.10
CA ILE A 82 -3.72 1.97 1.71
C ILE A 82 -3.97 0.72 2.58
N TYR A 83 -2.93 -0.09 2.82
CA TYR A 83 -3.00 -1.23 3.72
C TYR A 83 -3.38 -0.83 5.15
N ILE A 84 -2.72 0.19 5.71
CA ILE A 84 -2.99 0.70 7.07
C ILE A 84 -4.45 1.19 7.15
N LEU A 85 -4.91 1.98 6.19
CA LEU A 85 -6.29 2.48 6.12
C LEU A 85 -7.30 1.34 6.09
N THR A 86 -7.03 0.32 5.28
CA THR A 86 -7.92 -0.85 5.16
C THR A 86 -7.95 -1.65 6.46
N LYS A 87 -6.80 -1.86 7.10
CA LYS A 87 -6.71 -2.53 8.40
C LYS A 87 -7.49 -1.76 9.48
N GLN A 88 -7.47 -0.43 9.45
CA GLN A 88 -8.22 0.44 10.35
C GLN A 88 -9.68 0.69 9.91
N LYS A 89 -10.17 -0.04 8.90
CA LYS A 89 -11.54 0.04 8.36
C LYS A 89 -11.93 1.40 7.76
N HIS A 90 -10.96 2.23 7.41
CA HIS A 90 -11.17 3.47 6.64
C HIS A 90 -11.30 3.17 5.14
N PHE A 91 -12.25 2.31 4.78
CA PHE A 91 -12.35 1.71 3.44
C PHE A 91 -12.56 2.73 2.33
N LYS A 92 -13.40 3.75 2.53
CA LYS A 92 -13.66 4.78 1.52
C LYS A 92 -12.37 5.51 1.13
N THR A 93 -11.62 5.98 2.12
CA THR A 93 -10.34 6.66 1.90
C THR A 93 -9.31 5.73 1.27
N ALA A 94 -9.26 4.46 1.69
CA ALA A 94 -8.37 3.46 1.11
C ALA A 94 -8.69 3.20 -0.37
N GLN A 95 -9.97 3.06 -0.72
CA GLN A 95 -10.44 2.87 -2.09
C GLN A 95 -10.10 4.09 -2.98
N ASP A 96 -10.42 5.31 -2.53
CA ASP A 96 -10.13 6.53 -3.28
C ASP A 96 -8.63 6.65 -3.57
N MET A 97 -7.79 6.31 -2.59
CA MET A 97 -6.34 6.32 -2.74
C MET A 97 -5.84 5.20 -3.66
N LEU A 98 -6.38 3.99 -3.53
CA LEU A 98 -6.06 2.85 -4.39
C LEU A 98 -6.35 3.16 -5.85
N GLN A 99 -7.50 3.75 -6.15
CA GLN A 99 -7.86 4.16 -7.52
C GLN A 99 -6.87 5.18 -8.08
N LYS A 100 -6.50 6.21 -7.30
CA LYS A 100 -5.50 7.21 -7.70
C LYS A 100 -4.14 6.57 -8.01
N VAL A 101 -3.73 5.58 -7.23
CA VAL A 101 -2.47 4.86 -7.45
C VAL A 101 -2.57 3.93 -8.66
N ALA A 102 -3.70 3.25 -8.86
CA ALA A 102 -3.95 2.33 -9.98
C ALA A 102 -4.00 3.03 -11.34
N VAL A 103 -4.47 4.28 -11.40
CA VAL A 103 -4.43 5.10 -12.62
C VAL A 103 -3.00 5.52 -12.96
N LYS A 104 -2.17 5.79 -11.95
CA LYS A 104 -0.82 6.33 -12.13
C LYS A 104 0.25 5.24 -12.31
N ASN A 105 0.02 4.06 -11.76
CA ASN A 105 0.97 2.97 -11.72
C ASN A 105 0.26 1.73 -12.30
N PHE A 106 0.93 1.01 -13.20
CA PHE A 106 0.39 -0.19 -13.86
C PHE A 106 0.24 -1.36 -12.86
N LEU A 107 -0.72 -1.23 -11.92
CA LEU A 107 -1.00 -2.19 -10.86
C LEU A 107 -1.63 -3.48 -11.38
N SER A 108 -1.94 -3.58 -12.67
CA SER A 108 -2.30 -4.84 -13.32
C SER A 108 -1.10 -5.76 -13.55
N SER A 109 0.12 -5.20 -13.58
CA SER A 109 1.34 -6.00 -13.78
C SER A 109 1.53 -7.02 -12.65
N PRO A 110 1.58 -8.33 -12.96
CA PRO A 110 1.78 -9.37 -11.96
C PRO A 110 3.09 -9.21 -11.16
N THR A 111 4.12 -8.64 -11.77
CA THR A 111 5.40 -8.36 -11.10
C THR A 111 5.24 -7.27 -10.04
N VAL A 112 4.50 -6.21 -10.37
CA VAL A 112 4.23 -5.10 -9.44
C VAL A 112 3.32 -5.59 -8.31
N LEU A 113 2.26 -6.32 -8.62
CA LEU A 113 1.37 -6.90 -7.61
C LEU A 113 2.11 -7.84 -6.67
N ASN A 114 2.91 -8.77 -7.19
CA ASN A 114 3.71 -9.67 -6.36
C ASN A 114 4.65 -8.91 -5.43
N ALA A 115 5.33 -7.86 -5.92
CA ALA A 115 6.24 -7.08 -5.09
C ALA A 115 5.51 -6.35 -3.95
N LEU A 116 4.31 -5.85 -4.19
CA LEU A 116 3.51 -5.12 -3.20
C LEU A 116 2.83 -6.06 -2.20
N VAL A 117 2.26 -7.18 -2.67
CA VAL A 117 1.52 -8.14 -1.86
C VAL A 117 2.44 -8.99 -0.97
N ARG A 118 3.66 -9.32 -1.43
CA ARG A 118 4.64 -10.10 -0.64
C ARG A 118 5.22 -9.35 0.57
N SER A 119 4.91 -8.08 0.76
CA SER A 119 5.56 -7.21 1.77
C SER A 119 5.10 -7.41 3.23
N ASN A 120 4.81 -8.65 3.68
CA ASN A 120 4.31 -8.99 5.04
C ASN A 120 2.94 -8.39 5.40
N MET A 121 2.06 -8.26 4.41
CA MET A 121 0.69 -7.75 4.60
C MET A 121 -0.28 -8.91 4.85
N ASN A 122 -1.23 -8.73 5.78
CA ASN A 122 -2.26 -9.73 6.10
C ASN A 122 -3.06 -10.14 4.85
N ASN A 123 -3.23 -11.44 4.63
CA ASN A 123 -3.99 -12.04 3.53
C ASN A 123 -5.42 -11.50 3.41
N ASP A 124 -6.10 -11.20 4.53
CA ASP A 124 -7.47 -10.67 4.51
C ASP A 124 -7.52 -9.27 3.89
N VAL A 125 -6.54 -8.43 4.24
CA VAL A 125 -6.44 -7.07 3.72
C VAL A 125 -6.05 -7.11 2.24
N ASN A 126 -5.10 -7.96 1.86
CA ASN A 126 -4.72 -8.15 0.46
C ASN A 126 -5.92 -8.58 -0.39
N SER A 127 -6.75 -9.49 0.12
CA SER A 127 -7.97 -9.92 -0.54
C SER A 127 -8.95 -8.75 -0.79
N HIS A 128 -9.09 -7.82 0.16
CA HIS A 128 -9.90 -6.60 -0.02
C HIS A 128 -9.32 -5.68 -1.10
N LEU A 129 -8.01 -5.41 -1.03
CA LEU A 129 -7.34 -4.52 -1.98
C LEU A 129 -7.42 -5.04 -3.41
N LEU A 130 -7.15 -6.34 -3.59
CA LEU A 130 -7.22 -6.98 -4.91
C LEU A 130 -8.67 -7.01 -5.42
N SER A 131 -9.64 -7.30 -4.56
CA SER A 131 -11.07 -7.23 -4.93
C SER A 131 -11.47 -5.85 -5.44
N TRP A 132 -11.02 -4.77 -4.78
CA TRP A 132 -11.30 -3.40 -5.22
C TRP A 132 -10.59 -3.05 -6.53
N LEU A 133 -9.38 -3.55 -6.76
CA LEU A 133 -8.68 -3.38 -8.04
C LEU A 133 -9.43 -4.06 -9.18
N VAL A 134 -9.92 -5.28 -8.98
CA VAL A 134 -10.73 -5.99 -9.98
C VAL A 134 -11.99 -5.19 -10.34
N ILE A 135 -12.75 -4.73 -9.34
CA ILE A 135 -13.95 -3.90 -9.54
C ILE A 135 -13.58 -2.61 -10.30
N PHE A 136 -12.50 -1.95 -9.89
CA PHE A 136 -12.07 -0.70 -10.49
C PHE A 136 -11.73 -0.87 -11.98
N TYR A 137 -10.93 -1.88 -12.33
CA TYR A 137 -10.54 -2.13 -13.72
C TYR A 137 -11.72 -2.56 -14.58
N ALA A 138 -12.63 -3.41 -14.04
CA ALA A 138 -13.86 -3.79 -14.72
C ALA A 138 -14.72 -2.57 -15.06
N ASN A 139 -14.96 -1.68 -14.07
CA ASN A 139 -15.76 -0.46 -14.25
C ASN A 139 -15.07 0.58 -15.14
N SER A 140 -13.73 0.56 -15.21
CA SER A 140 -12.94 1.48 -16.05
C SER A 140 -12.80 1.01 -17.49
N LYS A 141 -13.54 -0.04 -17.92
CA LYS A 141 -13.45 -0.66 -19.25
C LYS A 141 -12.04 -1.18 -19.58
N LEU A 142 -11.31 -1.63 -18.56
CA LEU A 142 -10.01 -2.29 -18.67
C LEU A 142 -10.16 -3.77 -18.27
N PRO A 143 -10.90 -4.58 -19.06
CA PRO A 143 -11.22 -5.94 -18.67
C PRO A 143 -9.95 -6.78 -18.53
N HIS A 144 -8.98 -6.65 -19.45
CA HIS A 144 -7.70 -7.36 -19.43
C HIS A 144 -6.92 -7.17 -18.13
N ASP A 145 -6.86 -5.94 -17.62
CA ASP A 145 -6.24 -5.63 -16.34
C ASP A 145 -6.99 -6.27 -15.17
N ALA A 146 -8.33 -6.25 -15.20
CA ALA A 146 -9.15 -6.94 -14.20
C ALA A 146 -8.91 -8.45 -14.19
N ILE A 147 -8.77 -9.09 -15.37
CA ILE A 147 -8.43 -10.51 -15.51
C ILE A 147 -7.11 -10.80 -14.82
N GLN A 148 -6.08 -10.00 -15.10
CA GLN A 148 -4.73 -10.22 -14.55
C GLN A 148 -4.73 -10.15 -13.03
N VAL A 149 -5.45 -9.18 -12.44
CA VAL A 149 -5.58 -9.08 -10.99
C VAL A 149 -6.35 -10.27 -10.42
N PHE A 150 -7.44 -10.69 -11.07
CA PHE A 150 -8.26 -11.82 -10.62
C PHE A 150 -7.50 -13.16 -10.68
N GLU A 151 -6.77 -13.42 -11.76
CA GLU A 151 -5.90 -14.58 -11.89
C GLU A 151 -4.80 -14.57 -10.83
N HIS A 152 -4.23 -13.40 -10.53
CA HIS A 152 -3.28 -13.26 -9.44
C HIS A 152 -3.90 -13.64 -8.08
N MET A 153 -5.16 -13.25 -7.81
CA MET A 153 -5.88 -13.68 -6.61
C MET A 153 -6.06 -15.19 -6.54
N ARG A 154 -6.45 -15.84 -7.66
CA ARG A 154 -6.61 -17.29 -7.76
C ARG A 154 -5.31 -18.02 -7.45
N VAL A 155 -4.21 -17.62 -8.09
CA VAL A 155 -2.88 -18.24 -7.92
C VAL A 155 -2.36 -18.09 -6.48
N CYS A 156 -2.63 -16.95 -5.85
CA CYS A 156 -2.20 -16.69 -4.48
C CYS A 156 -3.21 -17.13 -3.40
N VAL A 157 -4.29 -17.84 -3.80
CA VAL A 157 -5.32 -18.38 -2.90
C VAL A 157 -5.96 -17.28 -2.03
N TYR A 158 -6.10 -16.08 -2.58
CA TYR A 158 -6.86 -15.00 -1.96
C TYR A 158 -8.34 -15.19 -2.24
N ALA A 159 -9.18 -15.21 -1.21
CA ALA A 159 -10.63 -15.32 -1.38
C ALA A 159 -11.18 -13.99 -1.93
N PRO A 160 -11.76 -13.96 -3.14
CA PRO A 160 -12.35 -12.74 -3.68
C PRO A 160 -13.59 -12.34 -2.89
N TYR A 161 -13.55 -11.18 -2.24
CA TYR A 161 -14.74 -10.61 -1.58
C TYR A 161 -15.82 -10.23 -2.59
N THR A 162 -15.43 -9.97 -3.85
CA THR A 162 -16.32 -9.74 -4.99
C THR A 162 -17.26 -10.92 -5.26
N CYS A 163 -16.79 -12.16 -5.12
CA CYS A 163 -17.61 -13.35 -5.35
C CYS A 163 -18.71 -13.53 -4.30
N LEU A 164 -18.59 -12.91 -3.12
CA LEU A 164 -19.63 -12.94 -2.07
C LEU A 164 -20.74 -11.90 -2.29
N TYR A 165 -20.50 -10.85 -3.09
CA TYR A 165 -21.44 -9.72 -3.25
C TYR A 165 -21.96 -9.50 -4.68
N TYR A 166 -21.24 -9.93 -5.73
CA TYR A 166 -21.64 -9.75 -7.13
C TYR A 166 -21.51 -11.03 -7.99
N PRO A 167 -22.18 -12.14 -7.62
CA PRO A 167 -22.09 -13.39 -8.39
C PRO A 167 -22.64 -13.24 -9.82
N SER A 168 -23.69 -12.44 -10.05
CA SER A 168 -24.37 -12.35 -11.35
C SER A 168 -23.58 -11.65 -12.45
N GLU A 169 -22.74 -10.66 -12.10
CA GLU A 169 -21.92 -9.92 -13.08
C GLU A 169 -20.70 -10.73 -13.52
N PHE A 170 -20.17 -11.59 -12.65
CA PHE A 170 -19.08 -12.51 -12.98
C PHE A 170 -19.57 -13.72 -13.78
N ILE A 171 -20.75 -14.28 -13.46
CA ILE A 171 -21.37 -15.35 -14.25
C ILE A 171 -21.71 -14.86 -15.66
N GLY A 172 -22.27 -13.66 -15.79
CA GLY A 172 -22.63 -13.07 -17.10
C GLY A 172 -21.44 -12.77 -18.02
N GLN A 173 -20.23 -12.72 -17.47
CA GLN A 173 -18.99 -12.49 -18.23
C GLN A 173 -18.09 -13.73 -18.32
N GLY A 174 -18.54 -14.92 -17.89
CA GLY A 174 -17.82 -16.19 -18.05
C GLY A 174 -16.66 -16.41 -17.08
N TRP A 175 -16.69 -15.80 -15.90
CA TRP A 175 -15.58 -15.83 -14.93
C TRP A 175 -15.65 -16.98 -13.92
N VAL A 176 -16.82 -17.62 -13.79
CA VAL A 176 -17.08 -18.73 -12.87
C VAL A 176 -18.02 -19.69 -13.60
N ASP A 177 -17.61 -20.95 -13.72
CA ASP A 177 -18.44 -22.06 -14.22
C ASP A 177 -19.46 -22.50 -13.16
#